data_AF-A0A945PL52-F1
#
_entry.id   AF-A0A945PL52-F1
#
_cell.length_a   1.000
_cell.length_b   1.000
_cell.length_c   1.000
_cell.angle_alpha   90.00
_cell.angle_beta   90.00
_cell.angle_gamma   90.00
#
_symmetry.space_group_name_H-M   'P 1'
#
loop_
_entity.id
_entity.type
_entity.pdbx_description
1 polymer ?
#
loop_
_entity_poly.entity_id
_entity_poly.type
_entity_poly.pdbx_seq_one_letter_code
_entity_poly.pdbx_strand_id
1 'polypeptide(L)' 'MIANDPLWDIICSEARLTASQEPLMSGFFDAAILSHQSLAQALCFNLSQQLHSS' A
#
# COMPACT_ATOMS: atom_id res chain seq x y z
N MET A 1 4.38 -13.87 -12.19
CA MET A 1 4.01 -12.44 -12.23
C MET A 1 2.84 -12.30 -13.16
N ILE A 2 1.68 -11.86 -12.67
CA ILE A 2 0.55 -11.51 -13.54
C ILE A 2 0.91 -10.15 -14.13
N ALA A 3 1.28 -10.13 -15.40
CA ALA A 3 1.46 -8.87 -16.13
C ALA A 3 0.09 -8.19 -16.22
N ASN A 4 -0.04 -7.00 -15.63
CA ASN A 4 -1.28 -6.25 -15.39
C ASN A 4 -2.18 -6.84 -14.31
N ASP A 5 -1.99 -6.38 -13.08
CA ASP A 5 -2.97 -6.54 -12.00
C ASP A 5 -3.77 -5.22 -11.89
N PRO A 6 -4.93 -5.11 -12.57
CA PRO A 6 -5.69 -3.87 -12.59
C PRO A 6 -6.21 -3.48 -11.21
N LEU A 7 -6.41 -4.44 -10.30
CA LEU A 7 -6.81 -4.15 -8.93
C LEU A 7 -5.66 -3.48 -8.17
N TRP A 8 -4.45 -3.99 -8.31
CA TRP A 8 -3.27 -3.38 -7.69
C TRP A 8 -3.03 -1.95 -8.20
N ASP A 9 -3.20 -1.72 -9.50
CA ASP A 9 -3.08 -0.38 -10.09
C ASP A 9 -4.10 0.60 -9.51
N ILE A 10 -5.36 0.16 -9.33
CA ILE A 10 -6.43 0.95 -8.70
C ILE A 10 -6.04 1.31 -7.25
N ILE A 11 -5.62 0.31 -6.46
CA ILE A 11 -5.23 0.51 -5.06
C ILE A 11 -4.07 1.52 -4.96
N CYS A 12 -3.06 1.40 -5.82
CA CYS A 12 -1.95 2.35 -5.83
C CYS A 12 -2.38 3.77 -6.25
N SER A 13 -3.34 3.87 -7.17
CA SER A 13 -3.92 5.16 -7.58
C SER A 13 -4.67 5.84 -6.44
N GLU A 14 -5.53 5.09 -5.74
CA GLU A 14 -6.29 5.59 -4.58
C GLU A 14 -5.37 5.98 -3.43
N ALA A 15 -4.33 5.19 -3.15
CA ALA A 15 -3.34 5.50 -2.13
C ALA A 15 -2.57 6.79 -2.44
N ARG A 16 -2.16 7.01 -3.70
CA ARG A 16 -1.53 8.27 -4.13
C ARG A 16 -2.47 9.47 -3.99
N LEU A 17 -3.72 9.31 -4.41
CA LEU A 17 -4.73 10.37 -4.29
C LEU A 17 -4.93 10.74 -2.81
N THR A 18 -5.11 9.75 -1.94
CA THR A 18 -5.35 9.96 -0.52
C THR A 18 -4.14 10.59 0.16
N ALA A 19 -2.93 10.12 -0.13
CA ALA A 19 -1.68 10.71 0.37
C ALA A 19 -1.52 12.19 -0.05
N SER A 20 -2.01 12.57 -1.24
CA SER A 20 -1.99 13.96 -1.70
C SER A 20 -3.04 14.85 -0.99
N GLN A 21 -4.17 14.26 -0.61
CA GLN A 21 -5.25 14.95 0.12
C GLN A 21 -4.93 15.08 1.61
N GLU A 22 -4.20 14.12 2.17
CA GLU A 22 -3.80 14.10 3.57
C GLU A 22 -2.28 13.90 3.72
N PRO A 23 -1.48 14.99 3.59
CA PRO A 23 -0.02 14.92 3.63
C PRO A 23 0.55 14.33 4.91
N LEU A 24 -0.15 14.45 6.05
CA LEU A 24 0.24 13.84 7.33
C LEU A 24 0.28 12.31 7.26
N MET A 25 -0.55 11.70 6.42
CA MET A 25 -0.61 10.25 6.22
C MET A 25 0.23 9.76 5.03
N SER A 26 0.90 10.66 4.29
CA SER A 26 1.70 10.29 3.11
C SER A 26 2.70 9.17 3.38
N GLY A 27 3.50 9.31 4.44
CA GLY A 27 4.47 8.29 4.84
C GLY A 27 3.85 6.94 5.21
N PHE A 28 2.62 6.94 5.75
CA PHE A 28 1.89 5.70 6.02
C PHE A 28 1.52 5.00 4.70
N PHE A 29 0.93 5.71 3.74
CA PHE A 29 0.55 5.13 2.45
C PHE A 29 1.77 4.69 1.62
N ASP A 30 2.87 5.43 1.70
CA ASP A 30 4.13 5.03 1.08
C ASP A 30 4.63 3.70 1.65
N ALA A 31 4.69 3.56 2.97
CA ALA A 31 5.17 2.34 3.62
C ALA A 31 4.19 1.16 3.45
N ALA A 32 2.88 1.41 3.55
CA ALA A 32 1.86 0.37 3.55
C ALA A 32 1.51 -0.14 2.14
N ILE A 33 1.65 0.69 1.11
CA ILE A 33 1.14 0.39 -0.24
C ILE A 33 2.18 0.75 -1.31
N LEU A 34 2.59 2.02 -1.43
CA LEU A 34 3.29 2.51 -2.63
C LEU A 34 4.74 2.02 -2.77
N SER A 35 5.33 1.49 -1.69
CA SER A 35 6.67 0.88 -1.70
C SER A 35 6.69 -0.59 -2.15
N HIS A 36 5.54 -1.15 -2.53
CA HIS A 36 5.40 -2.57 -2.87
C HIS A 36 5.11 -2.78 -4.36
N GLN A 37 5.50 -3.95 -4.88
CA GLN A 37 5.34 -4.31 -6.29
C GLN A 37 4.04 -5.10 -6.58
N SER A 38 3.32 -5.53 -5.53
CA SER A 38 2.09 -6.29 -5.66
C SER A 38 1.23 -6.19 -4.41
N LEU A 39 -0.07 -6.47 -4.57
CA LEU A 39 -1.02 -6.54 -3.47
C LEU A 39 -0.60 -7.53 -2.39
N ALA A 40 -0.07 -8.70 -2.77
CA ALA A 40 0.36 -9.72 -1.82
C ALA A 40 1.49 -9.21 -0.90
N GLN A 41 2.47 -8.49 -1.47
CA GLN A 41 3.57 -7.92 -0.70
C GLN A 41 3.08 -6.85 0.29
N ALA A 42 2.23 -5.94 -0.19
CA ALA A 42 1.62 -4.92 0.66
C ALA A 42 0.77 -5.54 1.78
N LEU A 43 -0.01 -6.57 1.47
CA LEU A 43 -0.82 -7.27 2.45
C LEU A 43 0.04 -7.93 3.54
N CYS A 44 1.11 -8.63 3.16
CA CYS A 44 2.05 -9.23 4.12
C CYS A 44 2.67 -8.17 5.04
N PHE A 45 3.09 -7.02 4.49
CA PHE A 45 3.62 -5.92 5.29
C PHE A 45 2.57 -5.42 6.30
N ASN A 46 1.37 -5.08 5.84
CA ASN A 46 0.31 -4.55 6.71
C ASN A 46 -0.10 -5.55 7.80
N LEU A 47 -0.23 -6.83 7.47
CA LEU A 47 -0.51 -7.87 8.45
C LEU A 47 0.62 -8.00 9.46
N SER A 48 1.88 -7.94 9.03
CA SER A 48 3.01 -7.99 9.96
C SER A 48 3.01 -6.82 10.93
N GLN A 49 2.63 -5.61 10.49
CA GLN A 49 2.51 -4.43 11.35
C GLN A 49 1.36 -4.58 12.35
N GLN A 50 0.21 -5.11 11.91
CA GLN A 50 -0.98 -5.31 12.77
C GLN A 50 -0.81 -6.44 13.79
N LEU A 51 -0.11 -7.51 13.40
CA LEU A 51 0.13 -8.69 14.22
C LEU A 51 1.46 -8.61 14.99
N HIS A 52 2.21 -7.52 14.84
CA HIS A 52 3.38 -7.28 15.65
C HIS A 52 2.95 -7.14 17.11
N SER A 53 3.10 -8.23 17.88
CA SER A 53 2.99 -8.16 19.32
C SER A 53 4.21 -7.46 19.87
N SER A 54 3.99 -6.47 20.73
CA SER A 54 5.00 -5.97 21.66
C SER A 54 5.56 -7.12 22.52
#